data_AF-A0ABD2VI64-F1
#
_entry.id   AF-A0ABD2VI64-F1
#
_cell.length_a   1.000
_cell.length_b   1.000
_cell.length_c   1.000
_cell.angle_alpha   90.00
_cell.angle_beta   90.00
_cell.angle_gamma   90.00
#
_symmetry.space_group_name_H-M   'P 1'
#
loop_
_entity.id
_entity.type
_entity.pdbx_description
1 polymer ?
#
loop_
_entity_poly.entity_id
_entity_poly.type
_entity_poly.pdbx_seq_one_letter_code
_entity_poly.pdbx_strand_id
1 'polypeptide(L)'
;LMIVHFRLEDNNKYLVMANFYKEDGVSTSISETPPTHYTIKIQSLSLLKKNNIEKYTSPYFEAGGYKWKLVFHQNGNKSKNKAGKHVSVYLMMADATSLAPAGWEVHVGFRLFLLDHNNDNYLVLQDTFTGKGRRFHAMKVEWGFDRFMSQEAFNNPENGYVVDDTCVLGAEVYVRQEKFRGRQDCLSMVKDPISYKHTWKIDKFSALTADCVDSKTFMVAEHKWKIQVYPKGKGSGTGNHLSLYLALAEPTSLSQGCQIYADFTMRILDQVNAQHDLGKANYWFSGSQTVCGWPRFISIGYFSLPGAGFLVRDTCVIEAEVTVHGATTNKIML
;
A
#
# COMPACT_ATOMS: atom_id res chain seq x y z
N LEU A 1 13.08 -65.49 33.23
CA LEU A 1 13.62 -64.15 32.88
C LEU A 1 12.91 -63.73 31.61
N MET A 2 12.20 -62.61 31.48
CA MET A 2 12.36 -61.30 32.11
C MET A 2 10.96 -60.68 32.19
N ILE A 3 10.56 -60.23 33.38
CA ILE A 3 9.33 -59.46 33.61
C ILE A 3 9.65 -58.03 33.18
N VAL A 4 8.89 -57.49 32.21
CA VAL A 4 8.92 -56.06 31.89
C VAL A 4 7.69 -55.43 32.52
N HIS A 5 7.91 -54.68 33.60
CA HIS A 5 6.92 -53.81 34.21
C HIS A 5 6.61 -52.65 33.26
N PHE A 6 5.37 -52.58 32.77
CA PHE A 6 4.84 -51.33 32.23
C PHE A 6 4.61 -50.36 33.39
N ARG A 7 5.29 -49.20 33.36
CA ARG A 7 5.04 -48.09 34.29
C ARG A 7 3.66 -47.49 34.00
N LEU A 8 2.89 -47.27 35.06
CA LEU A 8 1.54 -46.68 35.04
C LEU A 8 1.50 -45.17 34.66
N GLU A 9 2.63 -44.55 34.31
CA GLU A 9 2.74 -43.10 34.04
C GLU A 9 2.21 -42.67 32.66
N ASP A 10 2.15 -43.57 31.66
CA ASP A 10 1.77 -43.20 30.29
C ASP A 10 0.26 -42.94 30.12
N ASN A 11 -0.60 -43.53 30.95
CA ASN A 11 -2.05 -43.40 30.79
C ASN A 11 -2.56 -41.96 30.99
N ASN A 12 -1.91 -41.16 31.85
CA ASN A 12 -2.35 -39.78 32.09
C ASN A 12 -2.07 -38.86 30.89
N LYS A 13 -0.95 -39.07 30.17
CA LYS A 13 -0.60 -38.29 28.96
C LYS A 13 -1.61 -38.54 27.81
N TYR A 14 -2.02 -39.79 27.61
CA TYR A 14 -3.05 -40.11 26.62
C TYR A 14 -4.44 -39.61 27.02
N LEU A 15 -4.77 -39.57 28.32
CA LEU A 15 -6.01 -38.97 28.82
C LEU A 15 -6.05 -37.45 28.62
N VAL A 16 -4.94 -36.74 28.86
CA VAL A 16 -4.84 -35.29 28.58
C VAL A 16 -5.00 -35.05 27.08
N MET A 17 -4.35 -35.85 26.22
CA MET A 17 -4.50 -35.78 24.76
C MET A 17 -5.93 -36.14 24.29
N ALA A 18 -6.63 -37.03 24.99
CA ALA A 18 -8.01 -37.41 24.70
C ALA A 18 -9.05 -36.36 25.15
N ASN A 19 -8.68 -35.47 26.07
CA ASN A 19 -9.54 -34.37 26.55
C ASN A 19 -9.50 -33.10 25.70
N PHE A 20 -8.69 -33.07 24.63
CA PHE A 20 -8.73 -31.97 23.66
C PHE A 20 -9.88 -32.20 22.66
N TYR A 21 -10.72 -31.17 22.50
CA TYR A 21 -11.69 -31.12 21.41
C TYR A 21 -10.91 -31.14 20.09
N LYS A 22 -11.00 -32.24 19.32
CA LYS A 22 -10.55 -32.27 17.93
C LYS A 22 -11.54 -31.43 17.11
N GLU A 23 -11.24 -30.16 16.90
CA GLU A 23 -11.84 -29.42 15.79
C GLU A 23 -11.33 -30.04 14.49
N ASP A 24 -12.24 -30.31 13.55
CA ASP A 24 -11.88 -30.90 12.26
C ASP A 24 -10.78 -30.06 11.58
N GLY A 25 -9.63 -30.70 11.31
CA GLY A 25 -8.49 -30.05 10.65
C GLY A 25 -7.56 -29.23 11.56
N VAL A 26 -7.58 -29.47 12.88
CA VAL A 26 -6.50 -29.06 13.80
C VAL A 26 -5.67 -30.29 14.19
N SER A 27 -4.35 -30.19 14.09
CA SER A 27 -3.42 -31.20 14.61
C SER A 27 -2.77 -30.73 15.89
N THR A 28 -2.76 -31.60 16.90
CA THR A 28 -2.08 -31.40 18.18
C THR A 28 -0.90 -32.37 18.28
N SER A 29 0.27 -31.89 18.69
CA SER A 29 1.48 -32.70 18.87
C SER A 29 2.33 -32.20 20.03
N ILE A 30 3.33 -32.99 20.42
CA ILE A 30 4.36 -32.58 21.39
C ILE A 30 5.67 -32.30 20.63
N SER A 31 6.37 -31.24 21.01
CA SER A 31 7.68 -30.88 20.49
C SER A 31 8.69 -30.77 21.61
N GLU A 32 9.81 -31.48 21.50
CA GLU A 32 10.95 -31.35 22.41
C GLU A 32 11.82 -30.12 22.08
N THR A 33 11.54 -29.43 20.97
CA THR A 33 12.26 -28.21 20.59
C THR A 33 11.39 -26.97 20.80
N PRO A 34 11.99 -25.83 21.21
CA PRO A 34 11.29 -24.56 21.31
C PRO A 34 10.81 -24.05 19.94
N PRO A 35 9.83 -23.14 19.91
CA PRO A 35 9.39 -22.47 18.69
C PRO A 35 10.54 -21.68 18.04
N THR A 36 10.64 -21.74 16.72
CA THR A 36 11.73 -21.10 15.97
C THR A 36 11.64 -19.56 15.94
N HIS A 37 10.44 -18.98 15.87
CA HIS A 37 10.30 -17.56 15.52
C HIS A 37 10.08 -16.64 16.72
N TYR A 38 9.29 -17.06 17.70
CA TYR A 38 8.96 -16.20 18.83
C TYR A 38 8.51 -16.99 20.05
N THR A 39 8.95 -16.51 21.22
CA THR A 39 8.57 -17.02 22.54
C THR A 39 8.26 -15.85 23.45
N ILE A 40 7.23 -15.98 24.27
CA ILE A 40 6.90 -15.02 25.31
C ILE A 40 6.60 -15.72 26.63
N LYS A 41 7.24 -15.23 27.69
CA LYS A 41 7.00 -15.61 29.07
C LYS A 41 6.07 -14.59 29.72
N ILE A 42 4.91 -15.04 30.18
CA ILE A 42 3.91 -14.21 30.87
C ILE A 42 4.00 -14.54 32.35
N GLN A 43 4.49 -13.59 33.14
CA GLN A 43 4.61 -13.71 34.60
C GLN A 43 3.43 -13.06 35.30
N SER A 44 3.17 -13.49 36.55
CA SER A 44 2.07 -12.99 37.36
C SER A 44 0.72 -13.14 36.66
N LEU A 45 0.50 -14.31 36.04
CA LEU A 45 -0.65 -14.62 35.19
C LEU A 45 -1.99 -14.39 35.90
N SER A 46 -2.07 -14.73 37.18
CA SER A 46 -3.22 -14.49 38.04
C SER A 46 -3.66 -13.02 38.09
N LEU A 47 -2.72 -12.07 37.91
CA LEU A 47 -3.02 -10.64 37.90
C LEU A 47 -3.76 -10.20 36.64
N LEU A 48 -3.61 -10.90 35.51
CA LEU A 48 -4.42 -10.61 34.32
C LEU A 48 -5.90 -10.77 34.64
N LYS A 49 -6.25 -11.88 35.30
CA LYS A 49 -7.62 -12.14 35.75
C LYS A 49 -8.06 -11.15 36.83
N LYS A 50 -7.24 -10.91 37.85
CA LYS A 50 -7.56 -10.00 38.96
C LYS A 50 -7.85 -8.57 38.49
N ASN A 51 -7.13 -8.11 37.48
CA ASN A 51 -7.27 -6.76 36.92
C ASN A 51 -8.25 -6.70 35.73
N ASN A 52 -9.04 -7.74 35.50
CA ASN A 52 -10.01 -7.82 34.39
C ASN A 52 -9.38 -7.60 32.99
N ILE A 53 -8.12 -7.98 32.80
CA ILE A 53 -7.45 -7.91 31.51
C ILE A 53 -7.98 -9.05 30.63
N GLU A 54 -8.74 -8.71 29.59
CA GLU A 54 -9.38 -9.72 28.74
C GLU A 54 -8.41 -10.47 27.85
N LYS A 55 -7.36 -9.79 27.39
CA LYS A 55 -6.31 -10.35 26.55
C LYS A 55 -5.01 -9.62 26.71
N TYR A 56 -3.93 -10.35 26.46
CA TYR A 56 -2.60 -9.79 26.28
C TYR A 56 -2.23 -9.85 24.79
N THR A 57 -1.51 -8.84 24.30
CA THR A 57 -0.98 -8.80 22.93
C THR A 57 0.50 -8.48 22.99
N SER A 58 1.33 -9.33 22.37
CA SER A 58 2.78 -9.19 22.41
C SER A 58 3.29 -7.99 21.59
N PRO A 59 4.54 -7.57 21.80
CA PRO A 59 5.31 -6.87 20.78
C PRO A 59 5.32 -7.64 19.46
N TYR A 60 5.63 -6.94 18.36
CA TYR A 60 5.74 -7.63 17.09
C TYR A 60 7.04 -8.43 16.99
N PHE A 61 7.01 -9.50 16.21
CA PHE A 61 8.17 -10.27 15.80
C PHE A 61 8.13 -10.51 14.29
N GLU A 62 9.28 -10.76 13.69
CA GLU A 62 9.41 -10.90 12.24
C GLU A 62 9.53 -12.38 11.84
N ALA A 63 8.73 -12.79 10.86
CA ALA A 63 8.78 -14.12 10.27
C ALA A 63 8.22 -14.10 8.85
N GLY A 64 8.93 -14.74 7.92
CA GLY A 64 8.52 -14.79 6.50
C GLY A 64 8.37 -13.42 5.82
N GLY A 65 9.09 -12.39 6.28
CA GLY A 65 9.01 -11.03 5.72
C GLY A 65 7.88 -10.15 6.27
N TYR A 66 7.12 -10.63 7.26
CA TYR A 66 6.01 -9.89 7.88
C TYR A 66 6.20 -9.76 9.38
N LYS A 67 5.51 -8.77 9.95
CA LYS A 67 5.44 -8.55 11.40
C LYS A 67 4.17 -9.16 11.98
N TRP A 68 4.34 -9.95 13.03
CA TRP A 68 3.32 -10.73 13.69
C TRP A 68 3.26 -10.43 15.18
N LYS A 69 2.11 -10.66 15.81
CA LYS A 69 1.90 -10.58 17.26
C LYS A 69 1.21 -11.84 17.73
N LEU A 70 1.57 -12.29 18.93
CA LEU A 70 0.81 -13.28 19.67
C LEU A 70 -0.27 -12.60 20.51
N VAL A 71 -1.47 -13.14 20.48
CA VAL A 71 -2.61 -12.68 21.27
C VAL A 71 -3.07 -13.81 22.17
N PHE A 72 -3.05 -13.56 23.47
CA PHE A 72 -3.38 -14.54 24.50
C PHE A 72 -4.63 -14.12 25.26
N HIS A 73 -5.62 -15.00 25.31
CA HIS A 73 -6.83 -14.85 26.11
C HIS A 73 -6.89 -15.94 27.18
N GLN A 74 -6.53 -15.58 28.42
CA GLN A 74 -6.55 -16.54 29.53
C GLN A 74 -7.95 -17.13 29.77
N ASN A 75 -9.01 -16.34 29.62
CA ASN A 75 -10.41 -16.77 29.85
C ASN A 75 -11.20 -17.00 28.55
N GLY A 76 -10.48 -17.16 27.45
CA GLY A 76 -11.02 -17.37 26.12
C GLY A 76 -11.48 -16.08 25.45
N ASN A 77 -11.63 -16.14 24.12
CA ASN A 77 -12.08 -14.99 23.34
C ASN A 77 -13.59 -14.80 23.41
N LYS A 78 -14.02 -13.80 24.19
CA LYS A 78 -15.44 -13.46 24.39
C LYS A 78 -16.18 -13.09 23.09
N SER A 79 -15.46 -12.65 22.05
CA SER A 79 -16.07 -12.26 20.76
C SER A 79 -16.43 -13.44 19.86
N LYS A 80 -15.92 -14.65 20.16
CA LYS A 80 -16.08 -15.84 19.30
C LYS A 80 -16.82 -17.00 19.96
N ASN A 81 -16.87 -17.07 21.29
CA ASN A 81 -17.57 -18.11 22.04
C ASN A 81 -18.21 -17.57 23.33
N LYS A 82 -19.20 -18.31 23.86
CA LYS A 82 -19.72 -18.08 25.22
C LYS A 82 -18.57 -18.33 26.22
N ALA A 83 -18.16 -17.26 26.88
CA ALA A 83 -16.92 -17.09 27.63
C ALA A 83 -16.63 -18.15 28.73
N GLY A 84 -15.34 -18.40 28.98
CA GLY A 84 -14.83 -18.76 30.31
C GLY A 84 -14.26 -20.16 30.55
N LYS A 85 -14.39 -21.12 29.62
CA LYS A 85 -13.96 -22.52 29.85
C LYS A 85 -12.63 -22.92 29.21
N HIS A 86 -12.09 -22.09 28.32
CA HIS A 86 -10.88 -22.39 27.56
C HIS A 86 -9.95 -21.19 27.52
N VAL A 87 -8.67 -21.47 27.38
CA VAL A 87 -7.64 -20.53 26.93
C VAL A 87 -7.71 -20.43 25.41
N SER A 88 -7.57 -19.22 24.86
CA SER A 88 -7.43 -19.01 23.41
C SER A 88 -6.10 -18.34 23.08
N VAL A 89 -5.50 -18.72 21.96
CA VAL A 89 -4.23 -18.15 21.46
C VAL A 89 -4.35 -17.87 19.97
N TYR A 90 -3.91 -16.69 19.53
CA TYR A 90 -3.98 -16.26 18.14
C TYR A 90 -2.66 -15.68 17.66
N LEU A 91 -2.46 -15.80 16.35
CA LEU A 91 -1.50 -15.06 15.56
C LEU A 91 -2.22 -13.90 14.87
N MET A 92 -1.72 -12.69 15.09
CA MET A 92 -2.23 -11.45 14.48
C MET A 92 -1.14 -10.80 13.64
N MET A 93 -1.50 -10.25 12.48
CA MET A 93 -0.59 -9.41 11.70
C MET A 93 -0.50 -7.99 12.30
N ALA A 94 0.71 -7.49 12.52
CA ALA A 94 0.95 -6.19 13.16
C ALA A 94 0.69 -5.00 12.23
N ASP A 95 1.13 -5.11 10.97
CA ASP A 95 1.23 -4.02 9.99
C ASP A 95 0.16 -4.15 8.89
N ALA A 96 -1.02 -4.68 9.22
CA ALA A 96 -2.07 -4.93 8.23
C ALA A 96 -2.58 -3.66 7.54
N THR A 97 -2.41 -2.49 8.16
CA THR A 97 -2.81 -1.18 7.62
C THR A 97 -1.73 -0.52 6.76
N SER A 98 -0.44 -0.83 6.97
CA SER A 98 0.67 -0.31 6.16
C SER A 98 0.98 -1.21 4.96
N LEU A 99 0.63 -2.49 5.03
CA LEU A 99 0.65 -3.46 3.92
C LEU A 99 -0.59 -3.37 3.01
N ALA A 100 -1.38 -2.31 3.14
CA ALA A 100 -2.71 -2.17 2.52
C ALA A 100 -2.75 -1.33 1.23
N PRO A 101 -2.08 -1.69 0.13
CA PRO A 101 -2.71 -1.55 -1.17
C PRO A 101 -3.92 -2.49 -1.22
N ALA A 102 -5.02 -2.05 -1.83
CA ALA A 102 -6.23 -2.85 -1.99
C ALA A 102 -5.91 -4.20 -2.67
N GLY A 103 -6.29 -5.32 -2.03
CA GLY A 103 -6.18 -6.66 -2.61
C GLY A 103 -4.91 -7.45 -2.27
N TRP A 104 -4.11 -7.02 -1.29
CA TRP A 104 -3.08 -7.89 -0.70
C TRP A 104 -3.70 -9.07 0.07
N GLU A 105 -3.17 -10.26 -0.16
CA GLU A 105 -3.55 -11.49 0.54
C GLU A 105 -2.32 -12.36 0.76
N VAL A 106 -2.16 -12.89 1.97
CA VAL A 106 -1.07 -13.83 2.27
C VAL A 106 -1.62 -15.06 2.97
N HIS A 107 -1.21 -16.22 2.45
CA HIS A 107 -1.53 -17.50 3.02
C HIS A 107 -0.41 -17.98 3.93
N VAL A 108 -0.75 -18.28 5.17
CA VAL A 108 0.21 -18.53 6.24
C VAL A 108 -0.13 -19.82 6.95
N GLY A 109 0.83 -20.75 6.97
CA GLY A 109 0.82 -21.85 7.93
C GLY A 109 1.47 -21.38 9.22
N PHE A 110 0.86 -21.66 10.37
CA PHE A 110 1.47 -21.32 11.65
C PHE A 110 1.28 -22.45 12.66
N ARG A 111 2.20 -22.49 13.63
CA ARG A 111 2.17 -23.40 14.79
C ARG A 111 2.21 -22.55 16.05
N LEU A 112 1.34 -22.83 17.01
CA LEU A 112 1.30 -22.16 18.30
C LEU A 112 1.70 -23.14 19.40
N PHE A 113 2.56 -22.70 20.30
CA PHE A 113 3.22 -23.53 21.30
C PHE A 113 2.84 -23.09 22.71
N LEU A 114 2.78 -24.04 23.63
CA LEU A 114 2.67 -23.82 25.07
C LEU A 114 3.63 -24.76 25.79
N LEU A 115 4.52 -24.21 26.61
CA LEU A 115 5.53 -24.95 27.35
C LEU A 115 4.89 -25.74 28.51
N ASP A 116 5.21 -27.02 28.59
CA ASP A 116 5.09 -27.84 29.79
C ASP A 116 6.43 -27.74 30.55
N HIS A 117 6.42 -26.97 31.63
CA HIS A 117 7.58 -26.74 32.47
C HIS A 117 8.06 -27.99 33.22
N ASN A 118 7.20 -28.98 33.43
CA ASN A 118 7.54 -30.19 34.17
C ASN A 118 8.34 -31.16 33.31
N ASN A 119 8.01 -31.23 32.01
CA ASN A 119 8.62 -32.15 31.06
C ASN A 119 9.64 -31.48 30.11
N ASP A 120 9.78 -30.15 30.15
CA ASP A 120 10.63 -29.36 29.26
C ASP A 120 10.33 -29.58 27.77
N ASN A 121 9.04 -29.69 27.45
CA ASN A 121 8.56 -29.84 26.07
C ASN A 121 7.33 -28.96 25.80
N TYR A 122 6.85 -28.95 24.57
CA TYR A 122 5.82 -28.02 24.14
C TYR A 122 4.62 -28.75 23.56
N LEU A 123 3.42 -28.36 24.03
CA LEU A 123 2.18 -28.63 23.31
C LEU A 123 2.13 -27.73 22.08
N VAL A 124 1.89 -28.32 20.91
CA VAL A 124 1.84 -27.61 19.62
C VAL A 124 0.48 -27.81 18.98
N LEU A 125 -0.18 -26.70 18.62
CA LEU A 125 -1.39 -26.71 17.78
C LEU A 125 -1.07 -26.10 16.41
N GLN A 126 -1.54 -26.79 15.37
CA GLN A 126 -1.41 -26.35 13.98
C GLN A 126 -2.70 -26.60 13.20
N ASP A 127 -3.04 -25.64 12.34
CA ASP A 127 -4.12 -25.83 11.38
C ASP A 127 -3.64 -26.64 10.17
N THR A 128 -4.28 -27.80 9.95
CA THR A 128 -4.00 -28.67 8.80
C THR A 128 -5.13 -28.66 7.77
N PHE A 129 -6.31 -28.14 8.12
CA PHE A 129 -7.51 -28.11 7.28
C PHE A 129 -7.25 -27.52 5.89
N THR A 130 -6.50 -26.42 5.84
CA THR A 130 -6.44 -25.61 4.62
C THR A 130 -5.39 -26.05 3.61
N GLY A 131 -4.39 -26.87 3.99
CA GLY A 131 -3.25 -27.32 3.16
C GLY A 131 -2.34 -26.21 2.59
N LYS A 132 -2.92 -25.06 2.27
CA LYS A 132 -2.36 -23.81 1.79
C LYS A 132 -2.09 -22.82 2.93
N GLY A 133 -2.53 -23.11 4.16
CA GLY A 133 -2.45 -22.18 5.29
C GLY A 133 -3.65 -21.22 5.37
N ARG A 134 -3.74 -20.50 6.48
CA ARG A 134 -4.80 -19.51 6.75
C ARG A 134 -4.57 -18.23 5.94
N ARG A 135 -5.64 -17.71 5.36
CA ARG A 135 -5.61 -16.51 4.51
C ARG A 135 -5.74 -15.25 5.37
N PHE A 136 -4.68 -14.45 5.40
CA PHE A 136 -4.65 -13.11 5.99
C PHE A 136 -4.92 -12.06 4.91
N HIS A 137 -5.78 -11.09 5.23
CA HIS A 137 -6.11 -9.93 4.38
C HIS A 137 -6.65 -8.78 5.25
N ALA A 138 -6.88 -7.61 4.67
CA ALA A 138 -7.29 -6.40 5.39
C ALA A 138 -8.51 -6.60 6.33
N MET A 139 -9.48 -7.44 5.94
CA MET A 139 -10.68 -7.73 6.74
C MET A 139 -10.50 -8.93 7.69
N LYS A 140 -9.40 -9.67 7.58
CA LYS A 140 -9.11 -10.87 8.39
C LYS A 140 -7.62 -10.96 8.70
N VAL A 141 -7.22 -10.24 9.75
CA VAL A 141 -5.81 -10.05 10.16
C VAL A 141 -5.37 -10.96 11.31
N GLU A 142 -6.30 -11.76 11.85
CA GLU A 142 -6.07 -12.61 13.02
C GLU A 142 -6.66 -14.01 12.78
N TRP A 143 -5.85 -15.03 13.10
CA TRP A 143 -6.20 -16.44 13.09
C TRP A 143 -5.60 -17.13 14.31
N GLY A 144 -6.31 -18.10 14.88
CA GLY A 144 -5.87 -18.78 16.09
C GLY A 144 -6.83 -19.90 16.47
N PHE A 145 -6.72 -20.33 17.72
CA PHE A 145 -7.51 -21.42 18.27
C PHE A 145 -8.33 -20.89 19.45
N ASP A 146 -9.66 -20.84 19.25
CA ASP A 146 -10.58 -20.38 20.28
C ASP A 146 -10.56 -21.32 21.50
N ARG A 147 -10.35 -22.62 21.27
CA ARG A 147 -10.24 -23.67 22.28
C ARG A 147 -8.84 -24.27 22.29
N PHE A 148 -7.82 -23.43 22.50
CA PHE A 148 -6.43 -23.87 22.53
C PHE A 148 -6.20 -24.93 23.63
N MET A 149 -6.73 -24.68 24.83
CA MET A 149 -6.67 -25.59 25.97
C MET A 149 -7.85 -25.34 26.91
N SER A 150 -8.35 -26.37 27.60
CA SER A 150 -9.35 -26.17 28.65
C SER A 150 -8.74 -25.48 29.87
N GLN A 151 -9.53 -24.69 30.59
CA GLN A 151 -9.04 -24.05 31.82
C GLN A 151 -8.63 -25.06 32.89
N GLU A 152 -9.31 -26.20 32.95
CA GLU A 152 -8.97 -27.27 33.89
C GLU A 152 -7.57 -27.83 33.59
N ALA A 153 -7.28 -28.16 32.33
CA ALA A 153 -5.97 -28.67 31.95
C ALA A 153 -4.87 -27.61 32.10
N PHE A 154 -5.16 -26.36 31.74
CA PHE A 154 -4.20 -25.27 31.78
C PHE A 154 -3.76 -24.92 33.22
N ASN A 155 -4.69 -24.96 34.18
CA ASN A 155 -4.39 -24.63 35.58
C ASN A 155 -4.07 -25.86 36.44
N ASN A 156 -4.10 -27.07 35.89
CA ASN A 156 -3.70 -28.28 36.63
C ASN A 156 -2.16 -28.31 36.77
N PRO A 157 -1.61 -28.24 38.00
CA PRO A 157 -0.16 -28.25 38.22
C PRO A 157 0.55 -29.50 37.68
N GLU A 158 -0.15 -30.63 37.60
CA GLU A 158 0.42 -31.88 37.05
C GLU A 158 0.77 -31.77 35.57
N ASN A 159 0.11 -30.88 34.83
CA ASN A 159 0.32 -30.68 33.40
C ASN A 159 1.44 -29.67 33.08
N GLY A 160 1.98 -28.96 34.08
CA GLY A 160 3.16 -28.11 33.92
C GLY A 160 2.99 -26.83 33.08
N TYR A 161 1.80 -26.50 32.59
CA TYR A 161 1.60 -25.32 31.72
C TYR A 161 1.63 -23.97 32.46
N VAL A 162 1.39 -23.99 33.77
CA VAL A 162 1.52 -22.84 34.66
C VAL A 162 2.33 -23.25 35.88
N VAL A 163 3.53 -22.71 36.01
CA VAL A 163 4.44 -22.92 37.16
C VAL A 163 4.86 -21.55 37.67
N ASP A 164 4.83 -21.34 38.99
CA ASP A 164 5.13 -20.05 39.62
C ASP A 164 4.36 -18.87 39.01
N ASP A 165 3.05 -19.05 38.82
CA ASP A 165 2.14 -18.08 38.20
C ASP A 165 2.63 -17.57 36.83
N THR A 166 3.34 -18.44 36.10
CA THR A 166 3.99 -18.13 34.83
C THR A 166 3.63 -19.15 33.77
N CYS A 167 3.37 -18.68 32.55
CA CYS A 167 3.25 -19.54 31.37
C CYS A 167 4.15 -19.04 30.23
N VAL A 168 4.52 -19.93 29.32
CA VAL A 168 5.34 -19.59 28.15
C VAL A 168 4.64 -20.03 26.87
N LEU A 169 4.41 -19.07 25.97
CA LEU A 169 3.78 -19.27 24.67
C LEU A 169 4.78 -19.08 23.55
N GLY A 170 4.53 -19.74 22.43
CA GLY A 170 5.38 -19.66 21.26
C GLY A 170 4.64 -19.60 19.95
N ALA A 171 5.32 -19.12 18.91
CA ALA A 171 4.79 -19.09 17.56
C ALA A 171 5.87 -19.47 16.54
N GLU A 172 5.41 -20.16 15.50
CA GLU A 172 6.12 -20.26 14.24
C GLU A 172 5.21 -19.93 13.09
N VAL A 173 5.77 -19.24 12.10
CA VAL A 173 5.00 -18.68 11.00
C VAL A 173 5.72 -18.97 9.70
N TYR A 174 4.99 -19.55 8.76
CA TYR A 174 5.47 -19.95 7.44
C TYR A 174 4.57 -19.32 6.39
N VAL A 175 5.09 -18.32 5.68
CA VAL A 175 4.41 -17.72 4.54
C VAL A 175 4.47 -18.69 3.37
N ARG A 176 3.31 -19.15 2.90
CA ARG A 176 3.18 -20.20 1.87
C ARG A 176 2.89 -19.64 0.49
N GLN A 177 2.10 -18.58 0.41
CA GLN A 177 1.76 -17.92 -0.84
C GLN A 177 1.46 -16.45 -0.59
N GLU A 178 2.01 -15.61 -1.44
CA GLU A 178 1.70 -14.18 -1.50
C GLU A 178 0.91 -13.90 -2.76
N LYS A 179 -0.21 -13.19 -2.64
CA LYS A 179 -0.92 -12.59 -3.76
C LYS A 179 -0.99 -11.10 -3.51
N PHE A 180 -0.03 -10.38 -4.07
CA PHE A 180 -0.23 -8.97 -4.34
C PHE A 180 -1.05 -8.88 -5.63
N ARG A 181 -2.27 -8.30 -5.59
CA ARG A 181 -2.80 -7.70 -6.81
C ARG A 181 -1.81 -6.60 -7.17
N GLY A 182 -1.04 -6.80 -8.24
CA GLY A 182 -0.05 -5.84 -8.70
C GLY A 182 -0.65 -4.43 -8.82
N ARG A 183 0.21 -3.41 -8.78
CA ARG A 183 -0.14 -1.99 -8.95
C ARG A 183 -1.31 -1.83 -9.94
N GLN A 184 -2.46 -1.41 -9.44
CA GLN A 184 -3.65 -1.20 -10.25
C GLN A 184 -3.75 0.29 -10.59
N ASP A 185 -3.35 0.64 -11.81
CA ASP A 185 -3.51 2.00 -12.32
C ASP A 185 -4.96 2.17 -12.80
N CYS A 186 -5.60 3.28 -12.43
CA CYS A 186 -6.94 3.63 -12.88
C CYS A 186 -6.88 4.84 -13.81
N LEU A 187 -7.22 4.65 -15.09
CA LEU A 187 -7.47 5.74 -16.01
C LEU A 187 -8.90 6.24 -15.80
N SER A 188 -9.03 7.49 -15.36
CA SER A 188 -10.33 8.18 -15.27
C SER A 188 -10.49 9.11 -16.47
N MET A 189 -11.55 8.89 -17.27
CA MET A 189 -11.90 9.76 -18.39
C MET A 189 -13.04 10.69 -17.99
N VAL A 190 -12.94 11.96 -18.38
CA VAL A 190 -13.96 12.99 -18.16
C VAL A 190 -14.97 12.91 -19.28
N LYS A 191 -16.25 12.69 -18.93
CA LYS A 191 -17.35 12.55 -19.90
C LYS A 191 -17.57 13.82 -20.73
N ASP A 192 -17.57 14.97 -20.04
CA ASP A 192 -17.82 16.29 -20.62
C ASP A 192 -16.67 17.24 -20.22
N PRO A 193 -15.52 17.17 -20.91
CA PRO A 193 -14.32 17.91 -20.52
C PRO A 193 -14.47 19.39 -20.86
N ILE A 194 -14.10 20.25 -19.91
CA ILE A 194 -14.21 21.70 -20.05
C ILE A 194 -12.90 22.25 -20.63
N SER A 195 -13.01 23.01 -21.71
CA SER A 195 -11.89 23.75 -22.30
C SER A 195 -11.63 25.03 -21.50
N TYR A 196 -10.36 25.26 -21.14
CA TYR A 196 -9.91 26.50 -20.51
C TYR A 196 -8.97 27.26 -21.45
N LYS A 197 -9.22 28.56 -21.59
CA LYS A 197 -8.45 29.45 -22.45
C LYS A 197 -7.63 30.42 -21.60
N HIS A 198 -6.32 30.39 -21.79
CA HIS A 198 -5.36 31.31 -21.21
C HIS A 198 -4.75 32.21 -22.28
N THR A 199 -4.76 33.53 -22.06
CA THR A 199 -4.14 34.50 -22.96
C THR A 199 -2.97 35.19 -22.25
N TRP A 200 -1.81 35.20 -22.91
CA TRP A 200 -0.58 35.79 -22.42
C TRP A 200 -0.08 36.87 -23.38
N LYS A 201 -0.03 38.10 -22.89
CA LYS A 201 0.55 39.24 -23.60
C LYS A 201 2.01 39.42 -23.19
N ILE A 202 2.89 39.58 -24.18
CA ILE A 202 4.32 39.82 -24.01
C ILE A 202 4.62 41.20 -24.60
N ASP A 203 4.87 42.18 -23.74
CA ASP A 203 5.35 43.50 -24.15
C ASP A 203 6.88 43.47 -24.31
N LYS A 204 7.41 44.33 -25.18
CA LYS A 204 8.86 44.45 -25.48
C LYS A 204 9.46 43.12 -25.94
N PHE A 205 8.77 42.40 -26.84
CA PHE A 205 9.16 41.07 -27.28
C PHE A 205 10.59 41.03 -27.85
N SER A 206 10.98 42.07 -28.60
CA SER A 206 12.32 42.20 -29.18
C SER A 206 13.45 42.26 -28.13
N ALA A 207 13.14 42.64 -26.89
CA ALA A 207 14.12 42.73 -25.79
C ALA A 207 14.36 41.39 -25.07
N LEU A 208 13.65 40.31 -25.44
CA LEU A 208 13.81 39.00 -24.82
C LEU A 208 15.18 38.40 -25.19
N THR A 209 16.04 38.26 -24.18
CA THR A 209 17.38 37.66 -24.34
C THR A 209 17.46 36.21 -23.89
N ALA A 210 16.55 35.78 -23.02
CA ALA A 210 16.50 34.42 -22.49
C ALA A 210 16.11 33.41 -23.57
N ASP A 211 16.70 32.21 -23.50
CA ASP A 211 16.41 31.12 -24.45
C ASP A 211 14.96 30.63 -24.33
N CYS A 212 14.41 30.66 -23.11
CA CYS A 212 13.03 30.28 -22.80
C CYS A 212 12.39 31.32 -21.89
N VAL A 213 11.15 31.68 -22.20
CA VAL A 213 10.30 32.56 -21.36
C VAL A 213 9.00 31.83 -21.05
N ASP A 214 8.63 31.83 -19.77
CA ASP A 214 7.41 31.18 -19.30
C ASP A 214 6.30 32.21 -19.07
N SER A 215 5.06 31.82 -19.34
CA SER A 215 3.88 32.55 -18.88
C SER A 215 3.68 32.43 -17.37
N LYS A 216 2.76 33.23 -16.82
CA LYS A 216 2.16 32.89 -15.53
C LYS A 216 1.48 31.53 -15.60
N THR A 217 1.47 30.82 -14.48
CA THR A 217 0.80 29.52 -14.38
C THR A 217 -0.71 29.70 -14.38
N PHE A 218 -1.44 28.77 -15.00
CA PHE A 218 -2.90 28.71 -14.98
C PHE A 218 -3.36 27.28 -14.65
N MET A 219 -4.57 27.15 -14.12
CA MET A 219 -5.09 25.87 -13.62
C MET A 219 -6.12 25.28 -14.59
N VAL A 220 -5.96 24.01 -14.95
CA VAL A 220 -6.93 23.24 -15.75
C VAL A 220 -7.01 21.83 -15.17
N ALA A 221 -8.23 21.41 -14.78
CA ALA A 221 -8.51 20.14 -14.11
C ALA A 221 -7.52 19.86 -12.95
N GLU A 222 -7.39 20.82 -12.02
CA GLU A 222 -6.51 20.73 -10.83
C GLU A 222 -4.99 20.68 -11.10
N HIS A 223 -4.58 20.71 -12.37
CA HIS A 223 -3.18 20.73 -12.76
C HIS A 223 -2.76 22.14 -13.16
N LYS A 224 -1.55 22.55 -12.76
CA LYS A 224 -0.97 23.83 -13.14
C LYS A 224 -0.19 23.69 -14.44
N TRP A 225 -0.51 24.55 -15.39
CA TRP A 225 0.07 24.61 -16.72
C TRP A 225 0.75 25.96 -16.93
N LYS A 226 1.66 26.01 -17.89
CA LYS A 226 2.28 27.25 -18.37
C LYS A 226 2.59 27.14 -19.85
N ILE A 227 2.66 28.29 -20.51
CA ILE A 227 3.14 28.43 -21.89
C ILE A 227 4.64 28.67 -21.84
N GLN A 228 5.40 28.01 -22.71
CA GLN A 228 6.83 28.28 -22.91
C GLN A 228 7.09 28.78 -24.32
N VAL A 229 7.77 29.92 -24.43
CA VAL A 229 8.20 30.50 -25.70
C VAL A 229 9.71 30.47 -25.77
N TYR A 230 10.24 30.03 -26.91
CA TYR A 230 11.65 30.13 -27.25
C TYR A 230 11.78 31.13 -28.40
N PRO A 231 12.08 32.41 -28.14
CA PRO A 231 12.06 33.47 -29.17
C PRO A 231 13.05 33.20 -30.31
N LYS A 232 14.17 32.54 -30.00
CA LYS A 232 15.22 32.13 -30.95
C LYS A 232 15.09 30.67 -31.40
N GLY A 233 14.00 30.01 -31.02
CA GLY A 233 13.72 28.63 -31.34
C GLY A 233 14.41 27.61 -30.43
N LYS A 234 13.93 26.37 -30.52
CA LYS A 234 14.42 25.18 -29.80
C LYS A 234 14.53 24.01 -30.78
N GLY A 235 15.54 23.17 -30.61
CA GLY A 235 15.71 21.97 -31.43
C GLY A 235 15.79 22.30 -32.93
N SER A 236 14.92 21.70 -33.75
CA SER A 236 14.90 21.90 -35.21
C SER A 236 14.43 23.29 -35.67
N GLY A 237 13.95 24.15 -34.78
CA GLY A 237 13.61 25.55 -35.06
C GLY A 237 14.65 26.58 -34.61
N THR A 238 15.76 26.13 -34.02
CA THR A 238 16.80 27.04 -33.51
C THR A 238 17.31 27.97 -34.61
N GLY A 239 17.30 29.27 -34.33
CA GLY A 239 17.82 30.35 -35.19
C GLY A 239 16.90 30.81 -36.31
N ASN A 240 15.78 30.12 -36.59
CA ASN A 240 14.90 30.48 -37.71
C ASN A 240 13.40 30.48 -37.39
N HIS A 241 12.96 29.84 -36.31
CA HIS A 241 11.56 29.81 -35.88
C HIS A 241 11.44 30.20 -34.42
N LEU A 242 10.30 30.79 -34.07
CA LEU A 242 9.83 30.85 -32.70
C LEU A 242 9.23 29.47 -32.35
N SER A 243 9.62 28.90 -31.21
CA SER A 243 9.05 27.66 -30.72
C SER A 243 8.06 27.91 -29.59
N LEU A 244 6.98 27.14 -29.57
CA LEU A 244 5.89 27.31 -28.63
C LEU A 244 5.47 25.97 -28.04
N TYR A 245 5.39 25.90 -26.71
CA TYR A 245 5.07 24.68 -25.99
C TYR A 245 4.07 24.93 -24.85
N LEU A 246 3.26 23.92 -24.58
CA LEU A 246 2.51 23.77 -23.35
C LEU A 246 3.32 22.89 -22.38
N ALA A 247 3.42 23.30 -21.12
CA ALA A 247 4.15 22.54 -20.11
C ALA A 247 3.38 22.44 -18.79
N LEU A 248 3.56 21.33 -18.09
CA LEU A 248 3.21 21.21 -16.68
C LEU A 248 4.12 22.11 -15.85
N ALA A 249 3.53 22.95 -15.00
CA ALA A 249 4.28 23.86 -14.15
C ALA A 249 4.88 23.15 -12.92
N GLU A 250 4.21 22.13 -12.40
CA GLU A 250 4.61 21.38 -11.19
C GLU A 250 4.62 19.86 -11.46
N PRO A 251 5.50 19.36 -12.34
CA PRO A 251 5.49 17.95 -12.73
C PRO A 251 5.79 16.98 -11.57
N THR A 252 6.47 17.44 -10.52
CA THR A 252 6.76 16.66 -9.31
C THR A 252 5.55 16.50 -8.39
N SER A 253 4.47 17.26 -8.60
CA SER A 253 3.22 17.07 -7.86
C SER A 253 2.41 15.87 -8.38
N LEU A 254 2.78 15.29 -9.53
CA LEU A 254 2.21 14.04 -10.02
C LEU A 254 2.85 12.85 -9.32
N SER A 255 2.02 11.97 -8.77
CA SER A 255 2.47 10.68 -8.26
C SER A 255 3.21 9.88 -9.33
N GLN A 256 4.21 9.11 -8.91
CA GLN A 256 5.05 8.34 -9.85
C GLN A 256 4.20 7.43 -10.75
N GLY A 257 4.39 7.54 -12.07
CA GLY A 257 3.66 6.79 -13.10
C GLY A 257 2.27 7.35 -13.46
N CYS A 258 1.82 8.43 -12.82
CA CYS A 258 0.62 9.14 -13.25
C CYS A 258 0.86 9.93 -14.55
N GLN A 259 -0.17 9.99 -15.38
CA GLN A 259 -0.18 10.67 -16.66
C GLN A 259 -1.49 11.44 -16.82
N ILE A 260 -1.45 12.56 -17.52
CA ILE A 260 -2.61 13.40 -17.85
C ILE A 260 -2.73 13.45 -19.37
N TYR A 261 -3.88 13.06 -19.89
CA TYR A 261 -4.21 13.21 -21.30
C TYR A 261 -4.92 14.54 -21.52
N ALA A 262 -4.32 15.40 -22.32
CA ALA A 262 -4.87 16.71 -22.65
C ALA A 262 -4.83 16.97 -24.16
N ASP A 263 -5.92 17.55 -24.66
CA ASP A 263 -6.01 18.17 -25.96
C ASP A 263 -5.74 19.66 -25.77
N PHE A 264 -4.94 20.26 -26.64
CA PHE A 264 -4.65 21.68 -26.55
C PHE A 264 -4.43 22.33 -27.91
N THR A 265 -4.81 23.60 -27.99
CA THR A 265 -4.54 24.49 -29.11
C THR A 265 -3.67 25.64 -28.62
N MET A 266 -2.52 25.83 -29.23
CA MET A 266 -1.67 27.02 -29.03
C MET A 266 -1.86 27.97 -30.19
N ARG A 267 -1.93 29.28 -29.94
CA ARG A 267 -2.09 30.30 -30.97
C ARG A 267 -1.17 31.49 -30.73
N ILE A 268 -0.64 32.06 -31.80
CA ILE A 268 -0.09 33.42 -31.79
C ILE A 268 -1.11 34.30 -32.52
N LEU A 269 -1.64 35.29 -31.81
CA LEU A 269 -2.75 36.08 -32.33
C LEU A 269 -2.24 37.14 -33.29
N ASP A 270 -2.71 37.08 -34.53
CA ASP A 270 -2.75 38.26 -35.41
C ASP A 270 -3.69 39.30 -34.81
N GLN A 271 -3.10 40.43 -34.40
CA GLN A 271 -3.76 41.54 -33.71
C GLN A 271 -4.41 42.56 -34.69
N VAL A 272 -4.33 42.33 -36.00
CA VAL A 272 -4.80 43.25 -37.05
C VAL A 272 -5.89 42.61 -37.91
N ASN A 273 -5.63 41.43 -38.49
CA ASN A 273 -6.54 40.79 -39.45
C ASN A 273 -7.31 39.59 -38.88
N ALA A 274 -7.08 39.28 -37.60
CA ALA A 274 -7.63 38.09 -36.91
C ALA A 274 -7.27 36.75 -37.59
N GLN A 275 -6.20 36.71 -38.41
CA GLN A 275 -5.68 35.49 -39.01
C GLN A 275 -4.59 34.88 -38.12
N HIS A 276 -5.01 34.22 -37.04
CA HIS A 276 -4.10 33.66 -36.04
C HIS A 276 -3.32 32.45 -36.58
N ASP A 277 -2.05 32.32 -36.17
CA ASP A 277 -1.26 31.11 -36.40
C ASP A 277 -1.54 30.13 -35.26
N LEU A 278 -1.86 28.87 -35.56
CA LEU A 278 -2.32 27.90 -34.58
C LEU A 278 -1.73 26.51 -34.77
N GLY A 279 -1.47 25.84 -33.65
CA GLY A 279 -1.11 24.43 -33.58
C GLY A 279 -2.07 23.69 -32.66
N LYS A 280 -2.59 22.53 -33.11
CA LYS A 280 -3.44 21.64 -32.31
C LYS A 280 -2.71 20.33 -32.05
N ALA A 281 -2.73 19.86 -30.82
CA ALA A 281 -2.15 18.58 -30.45
C ALA A 281 -2.92 17.94 -29.30
N ASN A 282 -2.68 16.65 -29.12
CA ASN A 282 -3.02 15.93 -27.91
C ASN A 282 -1.76 15.25 -27.36
N TYR A 283 -1.69 15.07 -26.05
CA TYR A 283 -0.49 14.51 -25.44
C TYR A 283 -0.74 13.91 -24.06
N TRP A 284 0.07 12.90 -23.73
CA TRP A 284 0.14 12.33 -22.39
C TRP A 284 1.27 12.99 -21.60
N PHE A 285 0.91 13.96 -20.78
CA PHE A 285 1.85 14.62 -19.89
C PHE A 285 2.12 13.76 -18.65
N SER A 286 3.36 13.71 -18.19
CA SER A 286 3.75 12.98 -16.99
C SER A 286 4.93 13.66 -16.29
N GLY A 287 5.35 13.14 -15.14
CA GLY A 287 6.56 13.62 -14.45
C GLY A 287 7.84 13.54 -15.30
N SER A 288 7.90 12.65 -16.30
CA SER A 288 9.03 12.54 -17.24
C SER A 288 8.77 13.17 -18.62
N GLN A 289 7.50 13.34 -19.00
CA GLN A 289 7.08 13.97 -20.25
C GLN A 289 6.28 15.23 -19.94
N THR A 290 6.98 16.29 -19.54
CA THR A 290 6.36 17.47 -18.91
C THR A 290 5.90 18.54 -19.91
N VAL A 291 6.27 18.40 -21.19
CA VAL A 291 6.16 19.46 -22.19
C VAL A 291 5.87 18.89 -23.58
N CYS A 292 4.98 19.54 -24.32
CA CYS A 292 4.64 19.21 -25.70
C CYS A 292 4.33 20.48 -26.50
N GLY A 293 4.67 20.50 -27.79
CA GLY A 293 4.54 21.68 -28.64
C GLY A 293 5.37 21.60 -29.90
N TRP A 294 5.64 22.76 -30.50
CA TRP A 294 6.22 22.86 -31.84
C TRP A 294 7.59 23.55 -31.80
N PRO A 295 8.67 22.83 -32.14
CA PRO A 295 9.99 23.43 -32.37
C PRO A 295 9.96 24.50 -33.46
N ARG A 296 9.12 24.33 -34.49
CA ARG A 296 9.00 25.24 -35.63
C ARG A 296 7.57 25.77 -35.71
N PHE A 297 7.13 26.57 -34.74
CA PHE A 297 5.74 27.06 -34.70
C PHE A 297 5.50 28.10 -35.79
N ILE A 298 6.24 29.22 -35.75
CA ILE A 298 6.18 30.28 -36.77
C ILE A 298 7.61 30.71 -37.15
N SER A 299 7.85 30.98 -38.43
CA SER A 299 9.16 31.51 -38.85
C SER A 299 9.38 32.92 -38.30
N ILE A 300 10.59 33.23 -37.84
CA ILE A 300 10.92 34.55 -37.28
C ILE A 300 10.70 35.66 -38.32
N GLY A 301 11.01 35.37 -39.59
CA GLY A 301 10.79 36.28 -40.71
C GLY A 301 9.32 36.67 -40.84
N TYR A 302 8.43 35.68 -40.93
CA TYR A 302 6.98 35.92 -41.06
C TYR A 302 6.39 36.58 -39.80
N PHE A 303 6.78 36.12 -38.62
CA PHE A 303 6.34 36.68 -37.33
C PHE A 303 6.64 38.18 -37.21
N SER A 304 7.78 38.63 -37.73
CA SER A 304 8.24 40.02 -37.62
C SER A 304 7.73 40.95 -38.72
N LEU A 305 7.00 40.44 -39.72
CA LEU A 305 6.47 41.27 -40.80
C LEU A 305 5.37 42.20 -40.25
N PRO A 306 5.47 43.54 -40.44
CA PRO A 306 4.46 44.47 -39.93
C PRO A 306 3.04 44.18 -40.41
N GLY A 307 2.88 43.64 -41.63
CA GLY A 307 1.57 43.29 -42.20
C GLY A 307 0.99 41.95 -41.71
N ALA A 308 1.79 41.10 -41.06
CA ALA A 308 1.34 39.80 -40.56
C ALA A 308 0.61 39.90 -39.20
N GLY A 309 0.77 41.01 -38.48
CA GLY A 309 -0.02 41.34 -37.29
C GLY A 309 0.31 40.55 -36.02
N PHE A 310 1.29 39.64 -36.04
CA PHE A 310 1.71 38.86 -34.86
C PHE A 310 2.55 39.66 -33.85
N LEU A 311 3.33 40.62 -34.33
CA LEU A 311 4.14 41.52 -33.51
C LEU A 311 3.74 42.98 -33.80
N VAL A 312 2.90 43.55 -32.94
CA VAL A 312 2.38 44.92 -33.09
C VAL A 312 2.89 45.79 -31.95
N ARG A 313 3.55 46.91 -32.27
CA ARG A 313 4.17 47.81 -31.26
C ARG A 313 5.04 47.03 -30.26
N ASP A 314 5.86 46.13 -30.80
CA ASP A 314 6.74 45.23 -30.04
C ASP A 314 6.00 44.37 -28.99
N THR A 315 4.74 44.04 -29.27
CA THR A 315 3.89 43.21 -28.42
C THR A 315 3.42 41.98 -29.18
N CYS A 316 3.57 40.82 -28.55
CA CYS A 316 3.03 39.54 -29.00
C CYS A 316 1.94 39.06 -28.05
N VAL A 317 0.86 38.47 -28.57
CA VAL A 317 -0.20 37.86 -27.77
C VAL A 317 -0.32 36.40 -28.13
N ILE A 318 -0.21 35.54 -27.12
CA ILE A 318 -0.24 34.09 -27.25
C ILE A 318 -1.44 33.56 -26.50
N GLU A 319 -2.12 32.58 -27.06
CA GLU A 319 -3.25 31.90 -26.44
C GLU A 319 -2.95 30.40 -26.31
N ALA A 320 -3.30 29.83 -25.16
CA ALA A 320 -3.38 28.39 -24.94
C ALA A 320 -4.82 28.03 -24.58
N GLU A 321 -5.42 27.16 -25.36
CA GLU A 321 -6.70 26.54 -25.07
C GLU A 321 -6.43 25.08 -24.71
N VAL A 322 -6.77 24.65 -23.50
CA VAL A 322 -6.41 23.34 -22.96
C VAL A 322 -7.64 22.65 -22.41
N THR A 323 -7.82 21.39 -22.79
CA THR A 323 -8.89 20.51 -22.36
C THR A 323 -8.27 19.23 -21.80
N VAL A 324 -8.49 18.94 -20.52
CA VAL A 324 -8.02 17.69 -19.90
C VAL A 324 -9.12 16.64 -20.02
N HIS A 325 -8.82 15.54 -20.71
CA HIS A 325 -9.77 14.46 -21.00
C HIS A 325 -9.67 13.31 -20.01
N GLY A 326 -8.53 13.14 -19.36
CA GLY A 326 -8.37 12.09 -18.35
C GLY A 326 -7.02 12.11 -17.67
N ALA A 327 -6.94 11.41 -16.54
CA ALA A 327 -5.71 11.22 -15.80
C ALA A 327 -5.64 9.80 -15.23
N THR A 328 -4.43 9.24 -15.19
CA THR A 328 -4.18 8.01 -14.45
C THR A 328 -3.92 8.34 -12.99
N THR A 329 -4.59 7.62 -12.09
CA THR A 329 -4.38 7.75 -10.65
C THR A 329 -3.98 6.42 -10.06
N ASN A 330 -3.05 6.48 -9.10
CA ASN A 330 -2.75 5.36 -8.22
C ASN A 330 -3.81 5.36 -7.10
N LYS A 331 -5.08 5.09 -7.43
CA LYS A 331 -6.14 5.01 -6.41
C LYS A 331 -6.19 3.60 -5.83
N ILE A 332 -6.02 3.52 -4.52
CA ILE A 332 -6.50 2.40 -3.69
C ILE A 332 -8.03 2.55 -3.68
N MET A 333 -8.75 1.75 -4.46
CA MET A 333 -10.20 1.66 -4.35
C MET A 333 -10.52 1.06 -2.97
N LEU A 334 -11.21 1.84 -2.13
CA LEU A 334 -11.63 1.49 -0.77
C LEU A 334 -12.59 0.31 -0.74
#